data_AF-A0A2A4C7M0-F1
#
_entry.id   AF-A0A2A4C7M0-F1
#
_cell.length_a   1.000
_cell.length_b   1.000
_cell.length_c   1.000
_cell.angle_alpha   90.00
_cell.angle_beta   90.00
_cell.angle_gamma   90.00
#
_symmetry.space_group_name_H-M   'P 1'
#
loop_
_entity.id
_entity.type
_entity.pdbx_description
1 polymer ?
#
loop_
_entity_poly.entity_id
_entity_poly.type
_entity_poly.pdbx_seq_one_letter_code
_entity_poly.pdbx_strand_id
1 'polypeptide(L)'
;MAGKESPITQMRTIAWLREAQRLTGAKGLTALANRYAQRALRLQFKEDAPLSPREFKQYANGQTKPSDDTLDEVEEFLPGTLGTFRVGPRETPEAQHSPLWLALGGKGPELRDAILQIDPPGIASLFARSKPFSDVITAVFDRFGLNREMMWEGIARNWMTDDDHIVIAAIKVQELKVSLAMLTSAVALWRLSLEINSEVPVTNYLMLGLHGIVAQQLLEPFGIYEHFKEHARAGILSAFTLLEAEREREARYADLAFAESDPKPTA
;
A
#
# COMPACT_ATOMS: atom_id res chain seq x y z
N MET A 1 2.30 27.10 16.46
CA MET A 1 1.72 26.66 15.17
C MET A 1 1.78 25.14 15.16
N ALA A 2 0.64 24.45 15.21
CA ALA A 2 0.63 22.99 15.13
C ALA A 2 1.13 22.57 13.74
N GLY A 3 2.20 21.77 13.71
CA GLY A 3 2.74 21.23 12.46
C GLY A 3 1.70 20.37 11.75
N LYS A 4 1.65 20.44 10.42
CA LYS A 4 0.79 19.55 9.63
C LYS A 4 1.25 18.10 9.85
N GLU A 5 0.34 17.24 10.30
CA GLU A 5 0.62 15.81 10.49
C GLU A 5 1.14 15.15 9.21
N SER A 6 1.93 14.08 9.37
CA SER A 6 2.42 13.34 8.22
C SER A 6 1.25 12.72 7.44
N PRO A 7 1.33 12.59 6.09
CA PRO A 7 0.26 11.96 5.31
C PRO A 7 -0.11 10.55 5.80
N ILE A 8 0.88 9.82 6.33
CA ILE A 8 0.67 8.48 6.88
C ILE A 8 -0.09 8.56 8.21
N THR A 9 0.27 9.48 9.11
CA THR A 9 -0.50 9.71 10.36
C THR A 9 -1.95 10.06 10.06
N GLN A 10 -2.18 10.86 9.02
CA GLN A 10 -3.52 11.22 8.56
C GLN A 10 -4.31 9.97 8.14
N MET A 11 -3.75 9.12 7.28
CA MET A 11 -4.38 7.85 6.87
C MET A 11 -4.64 6.93 8.06
N ARG A 12 -3.68 6.76 8.98
CA ARG A 12 -3.80 5.94 10.19
C ARG A 12 -5.01 6.35 11.03
N THR A 13 -5.17 7.66 11.23
CA THR A 13 -6.26 8.23 12.01
C THR A 13 -7.62 8.01 11.36
N ILE A 14 -7.70 8.25 10.04
CA ILE A 14 -8.95 8.05 9.30
C ILE A 14 -9.35 6.57 9.31
N ALA A 15 -8.41 5.66 9.01
CA ALA A 15 -8.65 4.23 9.02
C ALA A 15 -9.09 3.71 10.39
N TRP A 16 -8.45 4.17 11.47
CA TRP A 16 -8.83 3.86 12.85
C TRP A 16 -10.27 4.29 13.15
N LEU A 17 -10.65 5.51 12.78
CA LEU A 17 -12.00 6.01 13.00
C LEU A 17 -13.04 5.22 12.18
N ARG A 18 -12.70 4.83 10.94
CA ARG A 18 -13.57 3.96 10.12
C ARG A 18 -13.71 2.57 10.69
N GLU A 19 -12.65 2.00 11.26
CA GLU A 19 -12.73 0.72 11.96
C GLU A 19 -13.67 0.80 13.17
N ALA A 20 -13.58 1.88 13.95
CA ALA A 20 -14.50 2.10 15.07
C ALA A 20 -15.96 2.21 14.60
N GLN A 21 -16.23 2.90 13.49
CA GLN A 21 -17.55 2.95 12.85
C GLN A 21 -18.02 1.57 12.37
N ARG A 22 -17.12 0.79 11.76
CA ARG A 22 -17.41 -0.54 11.24
C ARG A 22 -17.77 -1.51 12.37
N LEU A 23 -16.98 -1.56 13.43
CA LEU A 23 -17.19 -2.45 14.59
C LEU A 23 -18.45 -2.11 15.36
N THR A 24 -18.83 -0.82 15.39
CA THR A 24 -20.09 -0.40 16.02
C THR A 24 -21.28 -0.48 15.08
N GLY A 25 -21.08 -0.60 13.76
CA GLY A 25 -22.12 -0.44 12.73
C GLY A 25 -22.69 0.98 12.64
N ALA A 26 -21.96 1.98 13.12
CA ALA A 26 -22.40 3.37 13.16
C ALA A 26 -22.29 4.04 11.79
N LYS A 27 -23.37 4.71 11.36
CA LYS A 27 -23.36 5.60 10.19
C LYS A 27 -23.13 7.03 10.66
N GLY A 28 -21.87 7.47 10.67
CA GLY A 28 -21.47 8.82 11.09
C GLY A 28 -21.06 8.95 12.55
N LEU A 29 -20.53 10.12 12.91
CA LEU A 29 -19.83 10.34 14.18
C LEU A 29 -20.76 10.41 15.38
N THR A 30 -21.95 11.02 15.25
CA THR A 30 -22.93 11.06 16.33
C THR A 30 -23.41 9.66 16.71
N ALA A 31 -23.68 8.82 15.71
CA ALA A 31 -24.05 7.42 15.95
C ALA A 31 -22.89 6.62 16.58
N LEU A 32 -21.65 6.88 16.17
CA LEU A 32 -20.46 6.26 16.76
C LEU A 32 -20.35 6.61 18.24
N ALA A 33 -20.35 7.89 18.58
CA ALA A 33 -20.24 8.35 19.97
C ALA A 33 -21.35 7.78 20.86
N ASN A 34 -22.60 7.76 20.37
CA ASN A 34 -23.72 7.19 21.11
C ASN A 34 -23.55 5.69 21.38
N ARG A 35 -23.11 4.92 20.37
CA ARG A 35 -22.86 3.47 20.52
C ARG A 35 -21.65 3.18 21.40
N TYR A 36 -20.62 4.01 21.31
CA TYR A 36 -19.44 3.97 22.15
C TYR A 36 -19.82 4.20 23.63
N ALA A 37 -20.53 5.29 23.93
CA ALA A 37 -21.02 5.59 25.27
C ALA A 37 -21.92 4.48 25.84
N GLN A 38 -22.83 3.92 25.03
CA GLN A 38 -23.66 2.78 25.45
C GLN A 38 -22.83 1.54 25.82
N ARG A 39 -21.74 1.28 25.09
CA ARG A 39 -20.85 0.14 25.34
C ARG A 39 -20.00 0.38 26.60
N ALA A 40 -19.50 1.59 26.79
CA ALA A 40 -18.77 1.98 28.00
C ALA A 40 -19.62 1.81 29.27
N LEU A 41 -20.89 2.24 29.22
CA LEU A 41 -21.83 2.05 30.34
C LEU A 41 -22.08 0.57 30.68
N ARG A 42 -22.15 -0.31 29.67
CA ARG A 42 -22.38 -1.76 29.90
C ARG A 42 -21.19 -2.44 30.58
N LEU A 43 -19.98 -1.97 30.34
CA LEU A 43 -18.76 -2.52 30.93
C LEU A 43 -18.45 -1.91 32.31
N GLN A 44 -19.34 -1.08 32.86
CA GLN A 44 -19.18 -0.41 34.15
C GLN A 44 -17.87 0.38 34.25
N PHE A 45 -17.48 1.06 33.16
CA PHE A 45 -16.27 1.88 33.15
C PHE A 45 -16.36 2.97 34.24
N LYS A 46 -15.29 3.08 35.05
CA LYS A 46 -15.29 3.87 36.30
C LYS A 46 -14.53 5.20 36.22
N GLU A 47 -13.86 5.48 35.10
CA GLU A 47 -13.17 6.76 34.83
C GLU A 47 -13.89 7.58 33.74
N ASP A 48 -13.28 8.70 33.32
CA ASP A 48 -13.84 9.84 32.58
C ASP A 48 -14.99 9.56 31.57
N ALA A 49 -15.77 10.61 31.30
CA ALA A 49 -16.90 10.53 30.38
C ALA A 49 -16.45 10.01 28.99
N PRO A 50 -17.16 9.03 28.39
CA PRO A 50 -16.77 8.47 27.11
C PRO A 50 -16.75 9.54 26.01
N LEU A 51 -15.85 9.37 25.05
CA LEU A 51 -15.65 10.29 23.92
C LEU A 51 -16.97 10.73 23.28
N SER A 52 -17.16 12.05 23.25
CA SER A 52 -18.30 12.74 22.66
C SER A 52 -18.21 12.81 21.13
N PRO A 53 -19.32 13.11 20.43
CA PRO A 53 -19.29 13.35 18.99
C PRO A 53 -18.31 14.46 18.57
N ARG A 54 -18.11 15.47 19.44
CA ARG A 54 -17.20 16.59 19.19
C ARG A 54 -15.75 16.12 19.18
N GLU A 55 -15.39 15.23 20.10
CA GLU A 55 -14.05 14.64 20.17
C GLU A 55 -13.80 13.75 18.95
N PHE A 56 -14.73 12.87 18.57
CA PHE A 56 -14.57 12.09 17.34
C PHE A 56 -14.46 12.94 16.07
N LYS A 57 -15.10 14.11 16.03
CA LYS A 57 -15.04 15.03 14.88
C LYS A 57 -13.64 15.56 14.60
N GLN A 58 -12.78 15.70 15.62
CA GLN A 58 -11.42 16.21 15.41
C GLN A 58 -10.51 15.22 14.65
N TYR A 59 -10.90 13.94 14.62
CA TYR A 59 -10.17 12.87 13.94
C TYR A 59 -10.71 12.58 12.53
N ALA A 60 -11.86 13.14 12.15
CA ALA A 60 -12.61 12.75 10.95
C ALA A 60 -11.85 12.95 9.64
N ASN A 61 -10.92 13.89 9.61
CA ASN A 61 -10.08 14.21 8.45
C ASN A 61 -8.60 13.88 8.69
N GLY A 62 -8.29 13.20 9.81
CA GLY A 62 -6.93 12.81 10.20
C GLY A 62 -5.97 13.97 10.47
N GLN A 63 -6.47 15.20 10.67
CA GLN A 63 -5.62 16.36 10.99
C GLN A 63 -5.12 16.37 12.43
N THR A 64 -5.85 15.69 13.32
CA THR A 64 -5.47 15.51 14.73
C THR A 64 -5.15 14.04 14.95
N LYS A 65 -3.96 13.73 15.47
CA LYS A 65 -3.64 12.37 15.89
C LYS A 65 -4.32 12.09 17.25
N PRO A 66 -4.99 10.95 17.46
CA PRO A 66 -5.40 10.53 18.80
C PRO A 66 -4.17 10.30 19.70
N SER A 67 -4.28 10.62 20.99
CA SER A 67 -3.23 10.29 21.96
C SER A 67 -3.18 8.78 22.16
N ASP A 68 -2.09 8.28 22.75
CA ASP A 68 -1.98 6.85 23.08
C ASP A 68 -3.06 6.44 24.09
N ASP A 69 -3.37 7.30 25.08
CA ASP A 69 -4.48 7.09 26.01
C ASP A 69 -5.85 6.96 25.29
N THR A 70 -6.14 7.85 24.33
CA THR A 70 -7.37 7.76 23.53
C THR A 70 -7.43 6.48 22.70
N LEU A 71 -6.28 6.05 22.15
CA LEU A 71 -6.20 4.82 21.36
C LEU A 71 -6.45 3.58 22.22
N ASP A 72 -5.84 3.53 23.41
CA ASP A 72 -5.97 2.41 24.34
C ASP A 72 -7.39 2.37 24.96
N GLU A 73 -7.97 3.53 25.29
CA GLU A 73 -9.37 3.64 25.74
C GLU A 73 -10.34 3.08 24.68
N VAL A 74 -10.22 3.51 23.43
CA VAL A 74 -11.13 3.04 22.36
C VAL A 74 -10.95 1.56 22.06
N GLU A 75 -9.73 1.03 22.17
CA GLU A 75 -9.43 -0.39 21.97
C GLU A 75 -10.10 -1.29 23.01
N GLU A 76 -10.17 -0.86 24.27
CA GLU A 76 -10.84 -1.61 25.34
C GLU A 76 -12.31 -1.92 24.98
N PHE A 77 -12.98 -0.95 24.36
CA PHE A 77 -14.38 -1.11 23.94
C PHE A 77 -14.53 -1.71 22.54
N LEU A 78 -13.60 -1.41 21.64
CA LEU A 78 -13.64 -1.78 20.22
C LEU A 78 -12.34 -2.48 19.80
N PRO A 79 -12.17 -3.77 20.13
CA PRO A 79 -10.94 -4.49 19.85
C PRO A 79 -10.56 -4.57 18.36
N GLY A 80 -9.29 -4.30 18.07
CA GLY A 80 -8.67 -4.23 16.75
C GLY A 80 -8.64 -2.81 16.14
N THR A 81 -9.16 -1.79 16.82
CA THR A 81 -8.95 -0.40 16.38
C THR A 81 -7.49 0.00 16.56
N LEU A 82 -6.86 -0.39 17.67
CA LEU A 82 -5.44 -0.14 17.93
C LEU A 82 -4.54 -0.81 16.90
N GLY A 83 -4.84 -2.05 16.54
CA GLY A 83 -4.14 -2.77 15.46
C GLY A 83 -4.29 -2.05 14.11
N THR A 84 -5.48 -1.53 13.82
CA THR A 84 -5.71 -0.70 12.62
C THR A 84 -4.86 0.55 12.63
N PHE A 85 -4.74 1.23 13.77
CA PHE A 85 -3.91 2.43 13.89
C PHE A 85 -2.41 2.12 13.87
N ARG A 86 -1.95 1.06 14.55
CA ARG A 86 -0.52 0.74 14.72
C ARG A 86 0.10 0.00 13.54
N VAL A 87 -0.65 -0.91 12.92
CA VAL A 87 -0.15 -1.82 11.87
C VAL A 87 -0.78 -1.50 10.51
N GLY A 88 -2.10 -1.46 10.46
CA GLY A 88 -2.87 -1.19 9.25
C GLY A 88 -4.21 -1.92 9.22
N PRO A 89 -5.03 -1.66 8.19
CA PRO A 89 -6.38 -2.22 8.12
C PRO A 89 -6.37 -3.75 8.03
N ARG A 90 -7.52 -4.36 8.34
CA ARG A 90 -7.80 -5.79 8.16
C ARG A 90 -9.06 -5.95 7.33
N GLU A 91 -9.11 -6.95 6.46
CA GLU A 91 -10.24 -7.15 5.55
C GLU A 91 -11.53 -7.53 6.29
N THR A 92 -11.39 -8.41 7.28
CA THR A 92 -12.46 -8.88 8.15
C THR A 92 -12.03 -8.75 9.61
N PRO A 93 -12.96 -8.75 10.59
CA PRO A 93 -12.61 -8.76 12.01
C PRO A 93 -11.66 -9.90 12.42
N GLU A 94 -11.78 -11.06 11.76
CA GLU A 94 -11.00 -12.26 12.07
C GLU A 94 -9.64 -12.30 11.35
N ALA A 95 -9.47 -11.48 10.30
CA ALA A 95 -8.21 -11.39 9.57
C ALA A 95 -7.14 -10.67 10.38
N GLN A 96 -5.88 -11.03 10.12
CA GLN A 96 -4.74 -10.29 10.65
C GLN A 96 -4.67 -8.89 10.04
N HIS A 97 -4.17 -7.94 10.84
CA HIS A 97 -3.86 -6.60 10.33
C HIS A 97 -2.77 -6.68 9.27
N SER A 98 -3.00 -6.02 8.14
CA SER A 98 -1.97 -5.87 7.12
C SER A 98 -1.07 -4.70 7.49
N PRO A 99 0.28 -4.84 7.48
CA PRO A 99 1.23 -3.81 7.88
C PRO A 99 1.38 -2.72 6.82
N LEU A 100 0.25 -2.17 6.36
CA LEU A 100 0.17 -1.15 5.33
C LEU A 100 0.95 0.11 5.72
N TRP A 101 1.01 0.45 7.00
CA TRP A 101 1.78 1.61 7.47
C TRP A 101 3.29 1.40 7.31
N LEU A 102 3.78 0.17 7.52
CA LEU A 102 5.17 -0.17 7.22
C LEU A 102 5.42 -0.15 5.71
N ALA A 103 4.49 -0.70 4.92
CA ALA A 103 4.59 -0.66 3.46
C ALA A 103 4.66 0.78 2.94
N LEU A 104 3.91 1.73 3.50
CA LEU A 104 3.86 3.13 3.06
C LEU A 104 4.94 4.04 3.66
N GLY A 105 5.35 3.80 4.90
CA GLY A 105 6.26 4.71 5.64
C GLY A 105 7.60 4.12 6.04
N GLY A 106 7.71 2.79 6.04
CA GLY A 106 8.91 2.09 6.47
C GLY A 106 10.06 2.20 5.46
N LYS A 107 11.20 1.67 5.87
CA LYS A 107 12.47 1.58 5.12
C LYS A 107 12.98 0.15 5.13
N GLY A 108 13.81 -0.22 4.16
CA GLY A 108 14.63 -1.44 4.14
C GLY A 108 14.05 -2.65 4.92
N PRO A 109 14.42 -2.86 6.20
CA PRO A 109 13.88 -3.96 7.03
C PRO A 109 12.36 -3.97 7.17
N GLU A 110 11.73 -2.83 7.44
CA GLU A 110 10.28 -2.70 7.65
C GLU A 110 9.50 -2.98 6.37
N LEU A 111 10.08 -2.63 5.21
CA LEU A 111 9.53 -2.99 3.91
C LEU A 111 9.61 -4.49 3.68
N ARG A 112 10.71 -5.14 4.05
CA ARG A 112 10.84 -6.60 3.97
C ARG A 112 9.80 -7.29 4.83
N ASP A 113 9.60 -6.84 6.06
CA ASP A 113 8.59 -7.38 6.98
C ASP A 113 7.17 -7.26 6.39
N ALA A 114 6.86 -6.15 5.72
CA ALA A 114 5.59 -5.99 5.03
C ALA A 114 5.44 -6.93 3.82
N ILE A 115 6.52 -7.18 3.07
CA ILE A 115 6.51 -8.13 1.94
C ILE A 115 6.32 -9.57 2.43
N LEU A 116 6.86 -9.93 3.59
CA LEU A 116 6.75 -11.29 4.15
C LEU A 116 5.30 -11.72 4.40
N GLN A 117 4.36 -10.79 4.59
CA GLN A 117 3.00 -11.12 5.00
C GLN A 117 2.28 -12.11 4.06
N ILE A 118 2.55 -12.05 2.75
CA ILE A 118 1.88 -12.88 1.73
C ILE A 118 2.38 -14.33 1.70
N ASP A 119 3.65 -14.56 2.03
CA ASP A 119 4.28 -15.88 2.12
C ASP A 119 5.53 -15.81 3.02
N PRO A 120 5.34 -15.83 4.35
CA PRO A 120 6.44 -15.60 5.27
C PRO A 120 7.58 -16.61 5.11
N PRO A 121 7.33 -17.94 5.06
CA PRO A 121 8.41 -18.91 4.93
C PRO A 121 9.15 -18.82 3.59
N GLY A 122 8.42 -18.70 2.49
CA GLY A 122 9.00 -18.65 1.15
C GLY A 122 9.88 -17.43 0.96
N ILE A 123 9.33 -16.24 1.23
CA ILE A 123 10.03 -14.98 1.02
C ILE A 123 11.15 -14.77 2.05
N ALA A 124 10.96 -15.17 3.31
CA ALA A 124 12.03 -15.05 4.32
C ALA A 124 13.27 -15.87 3.92
N SER A 125 13.08 -17.05 3.34
CA SER A 125 14.18 -17.88 2.84
C SER A 125 14.96 -17.17 1.71
N LEU A 126 14.27 -16.44 0.82
CA LEU A 126 14.92 -15.67 -0.26
C LEU A 126 15.78 -14.55 0.30
N PHE A 127 15.26 -13.76 1.25
CA PHE A 127 16.03 -12.70 1.90
C PHE A 127 17.20 -13.24 2.71
N ALA A 128 17.00 -14.29 3.50
CA ALA A 128 18.04 -14.90 4.34
C ALA A 128 19.20 -15.45 3.51
N ARG A 129 18.92 -15.94 2.29
CA ARG A 129 19.93 -16.47 1.35
C ARG A 129 20.50 -15.39 0.42
N SER A 130 20.14 -14.12 0.63
CA SER A 130 20.54 -12.99 -0.21
C SER A 130 20.30 -13.26 -1.71
N LYS A 131 19.16 -13.87 -2.02
CA LYS A 131 18.77 -14.11 -3.41
C LYS A 131 18.58 -12.77 -4.15
N PRO A 132 18.81 -12.74 -5.47
CA PRO A 132 18.51 -11.57 -6.29
C PRO A 132 17.10 -11.04 -6.02
N PHE A 133 16.94 -9.72 -6.05
CA PHE A 133 15.65 -9.09 -5.78
C PHE A 133 14.56 -9.53 -6.79
N SER A 134 14.98 -9.88 -8.01
CA SER A 134 14.11 -10.52 -9.01
C SER A 134 13.41 -11.78 -8.51
N ASP A 135 14.07 -12.61 -7.70
CA ASP A 135 13.50 -13.86 -7.19
C ASP A 135 12.40 -13.55 -6.17
N VAL A 136 12.58 -12.48 -5.39
CA VAL A 136 11.56 -11.97 -4.45
C VAL A 136 10.34 -11.45 -5.22
N ILE A 137 10.56 -10.71 -6.31
CA ILE A 137 9.47 -10.22 -7.17
C ILE A 137 8.69 -11.38 -7.76
N THR A 138 9.37 -12.38 -8.34
CA THR A 138 8.71 -13.57 -8.89
C THR A 138 7.89 -14.28 -7.83
N ALA A 139 8.46 -14.51 -6.63
CA ALA A 139 7.73 -15.17 -5.55
C ALA A 139 6.47 -14.38 -5.11
N VAL A 140 6.53 -13.05 -5.11
CA VAL A 140 5.35 -12.21 -4.85
C VAL A 140 4.36 -12.31 -6.00
N PHE A 141 4.81 -12.21 -7.26
CA PHE A 141 3.96 -12.22 -8.46
C PHE A 141 3.24 -13.55 -8.67
N ASP A 142 3.87 -14.67 -8.34
CA ASP A 142 3.24 -15.99 -8.36
C ASP A 142 2.01 -16.04 -7.46
N ARG A 143 1.98 -15.27 -6.36
CA ARG A 143 0.80 -15.15 -5.48
C ARG A 143 -0.33 -14.34 -6.12
N PHE A 144 0.00 -13.46 -7.06
CA PHE A 144 -0.97 -12.81 -7.94
C PHE A 144 -1.31 -13.69 -9.15
N GLY A 145 -0.76 -14.90 -9.30
CA GLY A 145 -0.92 -15.68 -10.53
C GLY A 145 -0.41 -14.95 -11.78
N LEU A 146 0.52 -14.01 -11.60
CA LEU A 146 1.15 -13.25 -12.68
C LEU A 146 2.54 -13.81 -12.95
N ASN A 147 2.88 -14.04 -14.21
CA ASN A 147 4.25 -14.38 -14.61
C ASN A 147 5.03 -13.08 -14.93
N ARG A 148 6.28 -13.01 -14.47
CA ARG A 148 7.22 -11.92 -14.77
C ARG A 148 7.43 -11.68 -16.27
N GLU A 149 7.47 -12.73 -17.10
CA GLU A 149 7.61 -12.60 -18.56
C GLU A 149 6.41 -11.85 -19.16
N MET A 150 5.19 -12.19 -18.73
CA MET A 150 3.98 -11.48 -19.15
C MET A 150 4.05 -10.00 -18.77
N MET A 151 4.58 -9.69 -17.59
CA MET A 151 4.73 -8.31 -17.13
C MET A 151 5.71 -7.55 -18.03
N TRP A 152 6.85 -8.14 -18.39
CA TRP A 152 7.79 -7.53 -19.34
C TRP A 152 7.20 -7.34 -20.73
N GLU A 153 6.42 -8.31 -21.22
CA GLU A 153 5.70 -8.16 -22.49
C GLU A 153 4.69 -7.01 -22.44
N GLY A 154 3.93 -6.89 -21.35
CA GLY A 154 2.98 -5.79 -21.14
C GLY A 154 3.69 -4.43 -21.12
N ILE A 155 4.80 -4.35 -20.38
CA ILE A 155 5.69 -3.19 -20.33
C ILE A 155 6.19 -2.78 -21.71
N ALA A 156 6.61 -3.75 -22.52
CA ALA A 156 7.14 -3.50 -23.85
C ALA A 156 6.06 -3.06 -24.85
N ARG A 157 4.85 -3.64 -24.75
CA ARG A 157 3.73 -3.33 -25.65
C ARG A 157 3.10 -1.99 -25.34
N ASN A 158 2.72 -1.76 -24.08
CA ASN A 158 2.06 -0.52 -23.69
C ASN A 158 2.10 -0.31 -22.17
N TRP A 159 2.82 0.74 -21.75
CA TRP A 159 3.04 1.06 -20.35
C TRP A 159 1.91 1.88 -19.72
N MET A 160 1.16 2.66 -20.51
CA MET A 160 0.35 3.77 -20.00
C MET A 160 -1.16 3.65 -20.21
N THR A 161 -1.65 2.73 -21.05
CA THR A 161 -3.09 2.64 -21.32
C THR A 161 -3.75 1.55 -20.48
N ASP A 162 -4.88 1.91 -19.85
CA ASP A 162 -5.62 1.01 -18.97
C ASP A 162 -6.25 -0.19 -19.70
N ASP A 163 -6.46 -0.08 -21.01
CA ASP A 163 -7.18 -1.08 -21.81
C ASP A 163 -6.31 -2.29 -22.20
N ASP A 164 -5.00 -2.10 -22.34
CA ASP A 164 -4.04 -3.16 -22.68
C ASP A 164 -3.18 -3.60 -21.48
N HIS A 165 -3.38 -3.00 -20.31
CA HIS A 165 -2.58 -3.28 -19.13
C HIS A 165 -2.93 -4.67 -18.55
N ILE A 166 -1.98 -5.60 -18.58
CA ILE A 166 -2.21 -7.02 -18.25
C ILE A 166 -2.79 -7.21 -16.84
N VAL A 167 -2.25 -6.49 -15.86
CA VAL A 167 -2.77 -6.52 -14.48
C VAL A 167 -4.23 -6.05 -14.42
N ILE A 168 -4.58 -4.96 -15.10
CA ILE A 168 -5.95 -4.43 -15.14
C ILE A 168 -6.88 -5.42 -15.82
N ALA A 169 -6.45 -6.01 -16.94
CA ALA A 169 -7.22 -7.04 -17.63
C ALA A 169 -7.51 -8.22 -16.70
N ALA A 170 -6.48 -8.78 -16.04
CA ALA A 170 -6.61 -9.91 -15.11
C ALA A 170 -7.56 -9.61 -13.93
N ILE A 171 -7.57 -8.36 -13.44
CA ILE A 171 -8.53 -7.91 -12.42
C ILE A 171 -9.95 -7.85 -12.99
N LYS A 172 -10.13 -7.23 -14.17
CA LYS A 172 -11.45 -7.03 -14.80
C LYS A 172 -12.15 -8.35 -15.13
N VAL A 173 -11.41 -9.39 -15.57
CA VAL A 173 -11.98 -10.73 -15.82
C VAL A 173 -12.13 -11.59 -14.55
N GLN A 174 -11.93 -11.01 -13.36
CA GLN A 174 -12.04 -11.68 -12.05
C GLN A 174 -11.09 -12.86 -11.84
N GLU A 175 -10.07 -13.01 -12.69
CA GLU A 175 -9.02 -14.01 -12.53
C GLU A 175 -8.08 -13.65 -11.38
N LEU A 176 -7.92 -12.35 -11.11
CA LEU A 176 -7.09 -11.85 -10.03
C LEU A 176 -7.91 -11.35 -8.83
N LYS A 177 -7.98 -12.16 -7.76
CA LYS A 177 -8.51 -11.73 -6.46
C LYS A 177 -7.37 -11.21 -5.59
N VAL A 178 -7.31 -9.89 -5.42
CA VAL A 178 -6.28 -9.25 -4.60
C VAL A 178 -6.81 -8.95 -3.21
N SER A 179 -6.09 -9.44 -2.19
CA SER A 179 -6.36 -9.10 -0.79
C SER A 179 -5.57 -7.87 -0.34
N LEU A 180 -5.92 -7.31 0.82
CA LEU A 180 -5.20 -6.22 1.47
C LEU A 180 -3.75 -6.62 1.81
N ALA A 181 -3.52 -7.88 2.16
CA ALA A 181 -2.16 -8.40 2.39
C ALA A 181 -1.33 -8.41 1.10
N MET A 182 -1.97 -8.81 -0.02
CA MET A 182 -1.34 -8.76 -1.34
C MET A 182 -1.03 -7.33 -1.76
N LEU A 183 -1.99 -6.41 -1.64
CA LEU A 183 -1.78 -4.98 -1.92
C LEU A 183 -0.65 -4.41 -1.04
N THR A 184 -0.64 -4.73 0.26
CA THR A 184 0.40 -4.28 1.20
C THR A 184 1.79 -4.77 0.77
N SER A 185 1.90 -6.03 0.39
CA SER A 185 3.15 -6.63 -0.09
C SER A 185 3.61 -5.99 -1.40
N ALA A 186 2.69 -5.71 -2.33
CA ALA A 186 3.00 -5.03 -3.59
C ALA A 186 3.49 -3.59 -3.38
N VAL A 187 2.85 -2.83 -2.50
CA VAL A 187 3.27 -1.47 -2.13
C VAL A 187 4.67 -1.49 -1.51
N ALA A 188 4.93 -2.42 -0.59
CA ALA A 188 6.22 -2.55 0.05
C ALA A 188 7.32 -2.98 -0.93
N LEU A 189 7.01 -3.94 -1.83
CA LEU A 189 7.90 -4.41 -2.88
C LEU A 189 8.29 -3.27 -3.84
N TRP A 190 7.31 -2.47 -4.25
CA TRP A 190 7.53 -1.29 -5.08
C TRP A 190 8.34 -0.20 -4.37
N ARG A 191 8.06 0.10 -3.10
CA ARG A 191 8.88 1.07 -2.37
C ARG A 191 10.31 0.57 -2.16
N LEU A 192 10.49 -0.72 -1.93
CA LEU A 192 11.82 -1.31 -1.79
C LEU A 192 12.59 -1.27 -3.11
N SER A 193 11.92 -1.52 -4.24
CA SER A 193 12.51 -1.45 -5.59
C SER A 193 13.07 -0.05 -5.88
N LEU A 194 12.33 0.99 -5.48
CA LEU A 194 12.78 2.39 -5.57
C LEU A 194 13.96 2.67 -4.63
N GLU A 195 13.93 2.16 -3.39
CA GLU A 195 15.01 2.37 -2.41
C GLU A 195 16.34 1.78 -2.87
N ILE A 196 16.31 0.61 -3.51
CA ILE A 196 17.52 -0.09 -3.98
C ILE A 196 17.82 0.14 -5.46
N ASN A 197 16.99 0.92 -6.16
CA ASN A 197 17.06 1.16 -7.60
C ASN A 197 17.20 -0.13 -8.43
N SER A 198 16.35 -1.12 -8.16
CA SER A 198 16.37 -2.42 -8.83
C SER A 198 14.96 -2.85 -9.16
N GLU A 199 14.73 -3.31 -10.40
CA GLU A 199 13.42 -3.83 -10.84
C GLU A 199 12.27 -2.82 -10.69
N VAL A 200 12.61 -1.53 -10.68
CA VAL A 200 11.66 -0.41 -10.64
C VAL A 200 10.62 -0.51 -11.76
N PRO A 201 10.98 -0.86 -13.01
CA PRO A 201 9.98 -0.99 -14.06
C PRO A 201 8.87 -2.00 -13.71
N VAL A 202 9.26 -3.24 -13.43
CA VAL A 202 8.33 -4.35 -13.21
C VAL A 202 7.39 -4.07 -12.04
N THR A 203 7.93 -3.56 -10.94
CA THR A 203 7.14 -3.23 -9.76
C THR A 203 6.25 -1.99 -9.94
N ASN A 204 6.69 -0.99 -10.71
CA ASN A 204 5.87 0.18 -11.03
C ASN A 204 4.71 -0.18 -11.96
N TYR A 205 4.93 -1.05 -12.95
CA TYR A 205 3.87 -1.57 -13.81
C TYR A 205 2.83 -2.34 -13.00
N LEU A 206 3.25 -3.19 -12.05
CA LEU A 206 2.31 -3.83 -11.11
C LEU A 206 1.48 -2.78 -10.34
N MET A 207 2.16 -1.79 -9.75
CA MET A 207 1.49 -0.76 -8.94
C MET A 207 0.52 0.09 -9.75
N LEU A 208 0.83 0.44 -11.00
CA LEU A 208 -0.08 1.14 -11.91
C LEU A 208 -1.40 0.37 -12.08
N GLY A 209 -1.30 -0.93 -12.37
CA GLY A 209 -2.49 -1.77 -12.56
C GLY A 209 -3.30 -1.98 -11.27
N LEU A 210 -2.64 -2.13 -10.12
CA LEU A 210 -3.33 -2.29 -8.83
C LEU A 210 -3.97 -0.98 -8.35
N HIS A 211 -3.33 0.15 -8.59
CA HIS A 211 -3.74 1.45 -8.06
C HIS A 211 -5.13 1.88 -8.52
N GLY A 212 -5.45 1.71 -9.81
CA GLY A 212 -6.70 2.22 -10.39
C GLY A 212 -7.98 1.51 -9.95
N ILE A 213 -7.90 0.21 -9.61
CA ILE A 213 -9.09 -0.62 -9.33
C ILE A 213 -9.00 -1.25 -7.95
N VAL A 214 -7.93 -2.01 -7.70
CA VAL A 214 -7.80 -2.81 -6.47
C VAL A 214 -7.59 -1.92 -5.25
N ALA A 215 -6.71 -0.93 -5.34
CA ALA A 215 -6.46 -0.03 -4.22
C ALA A 215 -7.72 0.75 -3.85
N GLN A 216 -8.52 1.19 -4.83
CA GLN A 216 -9.81 1.81 -4.55
C GLN A 216 -10.73 0.85 -3.78
N GLN A 217 -10.96 -0.35 -4.32
CA GLN A 217 -11.87 -1.33 -3.71
C GLN A 217 -11.48 -1.70 -2.26
N LEU A 218 -10.18 -1.87 -2.01
CA LEU A 218 -9.67 -2.32 -0.71
C LEU A 218 -9.53 -1.18 0.30
N LEU A 219 -9.27 0.07 -0.14
CA LEU A 219 -8.95 1.19 0.76
C LEU A 219 -10.12 2.17 0.95
N GLU A 220 -11.10 2.20 0.05
CA GLU A 220 -12.32 3.01 0.18
C GLU A 220 -13.11 2.70 1.47
N PRO A 221 -13.28 1.43 1.91
CA PRO A 221 -13.98 1.12 3.16
C PRO A 221 -13.34 1.77 4.40
N PHE A 222 -12.03 2.02 4.34
CA PHE A 222 -11.27 2.70 5.39
C PHE A 222 -11.16 4.21 5.17
N GLY A 223 -11.70 4.74 4.06
CA GLY A 223 -11.71 6.16 3.73
C GLY A 223 -10.33 6.74 3.43
N ILE A 224 -9.35 5.90 3.06
CA ILE A 224 -7.96 6.32 2.86
C ILE A 224 -7.49 6.26 1.40
N TYR A 225 -8.34 5.83 0.46
CA TYR A 225 -7.95 5.66 -0.94
C TYR A 225 -7.40 6.96 -1.57
N GLU A 226 -8.09 8.08 -1.42
CA GLU A 226 -7.63 9.35 -2.00
C GLU A 226 -6.27 9.80 -1.44
N HIS A 227 -6.04 9.63 -0.14
CA HIS A 227 -4.75 9.91 0.49
C HIS A 227 -3.65 8.96 0.01
N PHE A 228 -3.98 7.67 -0.13
CA PHE A 228 -3.08 6.67 -0.69
C PHE A 228 -2.71 7.01 -2.14
N LYS A 229 -3.69 7.39 -2.95
CA LYS A 229 -3.51 7.78 -4.35
C LYS A 229 -2.58 8.99 -4.49
N GLU A 230 -2.79 10.02 -3.67
CA GLU A 230 -1.89 11.18 -3.64
C GLU A 230 -0.46 10.78 -3.26
N HIS A 231 -0.31 9.92 -2.25
CA HIS A 231 0.99 9.42 -1.80
C HIS A 231 1.69 8.56 -2.88
N ALA A 232 0.98 7.62 -3.49
CA ALA A 232 1.50 6.72 -4.51
C ALA A 232 1.88 7.46 -5.80
N ARG A 233 1.07 8.46 -6.21
CA ARG A 233 1.30 9.24 -7.43
C ARG A 233 2.68 9.87 -7.47
N ALA A 234 3.18 10.40 -6.34
CA ALA A 234 4.50 11.00 -6.26
C ALA A 234 5.63 9.99 -6.57
N GLY A 235 5.52 8.77 -6.03
CA GLY A 235 6.47 7.69 -6.31
C GLY A 235 6.37 7.19 -7.74
N ILE A 236 5.15 7.02 -8.26
CA ILE A 236 4.90 6.48 -9.61
C ILE A 236 5.48 7.44 -10.65
N LEU A 237 5.24 8.75 -10.51
CA LEU A 237 5.81 9.78 -11.39
C LEU A 237 7.34 9.80 -11.35
N SER A 238 7.95 9.59 -10.18
CA SER A 238 9.41 9.53 -10.07
C SER A 238 10.00 8.33 -10.83
N ALA A 239 9.31 7.19 -10.80
CA ALA A 239 9.70 6.00 -11.54
C ALA A 239 9.59 6.18 -13.08
N PHE A 240 8.61 6.96 -13.54
CA PHE A 240 8.48 7.32 -14.96
C PHE A 240 9.72 8.05 -15.48
N THR A 241 10.21 9.05 -14.74
CA THR A 241 11.41 9.79 -15.12
C THR A 241 12.65 8.89 -15.20
N LEU A 242 12.78 7.92 -14.29
CA LEU A 242 13.88 6.95 -14.31
C LEU A 242 13.82 6.05 -15.55
N LEU A 243 12.63 5.58 -15.91
CA LEU A 243 12.40 4.76 -17.10
C LEU A 243 12.70 5.48 -18.41
N GLU A 244 12.29 6.74 -18.54
CA GLU A 244 12.63 7.56 -19.70
C GLU A 244 14.15 7.74 -19.82
N ALA A 245 14.82 8.03 -18.69
CA ALA A 245 16.27 8.16 -18.67
C ALA A 245 17.00 6.85 -19.03
N GLU A 246 16.48 5.69 -18.63
CA GLU A 246 17.02 4.37 -19.00
C GLU A 246 16.87 4.11 -20.51
N ARG A 247 15.67 4.37 -21.07
CA ARG A 247 15.40 4.22 -22.50
C ARG A 247 16.28 5.13 -23.36
N GLU A 248 16.46 6.38 -22.95
CA GLU A 248 17.38 7.30 -23.63
C GLU A 248 18.84 6.84 -23.54
N ARG A 249 19.22 6.15 -22.46
CA ARG A 249 20.57 5.61 -22.30
C ARG A 249 20.78 4.41 -23.23
N GLU A 250 19.82 3.50 -23.30
CA GLU A 250 19.86 2.34 -24.21
C GLU A 250 19.88 2.76 -25.67
N ALA A 251 19.06 3.73 -26.08
CA ALA A 251 19.07 4.28 -27.44
C ALA A 251 20.44 4.85 -27.80
N ARG A 252 21.06 5.63 -26.90
CA ARG A 252 22.41 6.17 -27.09
C ARG A 252 23.47 5.08 -27.23
N TYR A 253 23.39 4.00 -26.45
CA TYR A 253 24.34 2.89 -26.57
C TYR A 253 24.14 2.11 -27.87
N ALA A 254 22.91 1.91 -28.33
CA ALA A 254 22.62 1.28 -29.61
C ALA A 254 23.19 2.11 -30.78
N ASP A 255 23.04 3.43 -30.73
CA ASP A 255 23.59 4.35 -31.75
C ASP A 255 25.13 4.32 -31.79
N LEU A 256 25.79 4.27 -30.62
CA LEU A 256 27.25 4.16 -30.52
C LEU A 256 27.75 2.80 -31.04
N ALA A 257 27.09 1.70 -30.67
CA ALA A 257 27.43 0.37 -31.17
C ALA A 257 27.25 0.26 -32.69
N PHE A 258 26.22 0.91 -33.24
CA PHE A 258 26.01 1.00 -34.69
C PHE A 258 27.14 1.79 -35.38
N ALA A 259 27.53 2.95 -34.82
CA ALA A 259 28.61 3.78 -35.36
C ALA A 259 29.99 3.10 -35.32
N GLU A 260 30.26 2.23 -34.34
CA GLU A 260 31.50 1.44 -34.27
C GLU A 260 31.49 0.23 -35.21
N SER A 261 30.31 -0.24 -35.64
CA SER A 261 30.15 -1.37 -36.56
C SER A 261 30.23 -0.99 -38.04
N ASP A 262 30.24 0.31 -38.36
CA ASP A 262 30.31 0.81 -39.74
C ASP A 262 31.74 0.67 -40.28
N PRO A 263 32.01 -0.22 -41.25
CA PRO A 263 33.36 -0.45 -41.76
C PRO A 263 33.86 0.82 -42.44
N LYS A 264 35.04 1.31 -42.00
CA LYS A 264 35.72 2.43 -42.67
C LYS A 264 35.75 2.15 -44.18
N PRO A 265 35.35 3.11 -45.04
CA PRO A 265 35.44 2.93 -46.48
C PRO A 265 36.90 2.62 -46.81
N THR A 266 37.15 1.42 -47.33
CA THR A 266 38.45 1.02 -47.84
C THR A 266 38.83 2.01 -48.94
N ALA A 267 39.84 2.82 -48.66
CA ALA A 267 40.46 3.74 -49.60
C ALA A 267 41.24 2.99 -50.69
#